data_AF-A0A9W9HH87-F1
#
_entry.id   AF-A0A9W9HH87-F1
#
_cell.length_a   1.000
_cell.length_b   1.000
_cell.length_c   1.000
_cell.angle_alpha   90.00
_cell.angle_beta   90.00
_cell.angle_gamma   90.00
#
_symmetry.space_group_name_H-M   'P 1'
#
loop_
_entity.id
_entity.type
_entity.pdbx_description
1 polymer ?
#
loop_
_entity_poly.entity_id
_entity_poly.type
_entity_poly.pdbx_seq_one_letter_code
_entity_poly.pdbx_strand_id
1 'polypeptide(L)'
;MKYSCCITEDRRLNEYDTHPDYLDTPFQIDEEEVLSLLYNPLPHDLPTVHKDLLILLAAFYDDIDRYARLRRPCQVRSEIQCLVRGIYNNTMFAKWCSLQTDNDRFPKSAINARFIMNGDLSRITPETPNGELPYCIWYPTIPRESVLRELHRRRPDMKPAIARACILANYEDTYDLLDVDPETNIMQDARDSANPHYLQDLQAKIPHRGCKAFSPGTVHEVARRSEMFEHPSCWLPSRFADEDAQGDSDGIIYNGWIANISGLQLGVSVPDTFRKHAMEDGKGVDMDRYYESFAG
;
A
#
# COMPACT_ATOMS: atom_id res chain seq x y z
N MET A 1 8.16 -16.75 -45.22
CA MET A 1 8.06 -17.63 -44.03
C MET A 1 8.09 -16.74 -42.81
N LYS A 2 6.98 -16.68 -42.07
CA LYS A 2 6.84 -15.90 -40.83
C LYS A 2 7.67 -16.57 -39.74
N TYR A 3 8.64 -15.87 -39.17
CA TYR A 3 9.22 -16.28 -37.89
C TYR A 3 8.41 -15.63 -36.78
N SER A 4 7.61 -16.47 -36.14
CA SER A 4 6.89 -16.21 -34.90
C SER A 4 7.92 -16.24 -33.77
N CYS A 5 8.23 -15.09 -33.16
CA CYS A 5 8.98 -15.08 -31.91
C CYS A 5 7.99 -15.48 -30.80
N CYS A 6 8.20 -16.66 -30.22
CA CYS A 6 7.37 -17.22 -29.18
C CYS A 6 7.99 -16.85 -27.84
N ILE A 7 7.16 -16.36 -26.92
CA ILE A 7 7.42 -15.80 -25.57
C ILE A 7 8.03 -16.82 -24.58
N THR A 8 8.63 -17.90 -25.05
CA THR A 8 9.13 -19.02 -24.26
C THR A 8 10.64 -19.23 -24.33
N GLU A 9 11.37 -18.49 -25.17
CA GLU A 9 12.84 -18.70 -25.33
C GLU A 9 13.71 -17.67 -24.59
N ASP A 10 13.12 -16.55 -24.15
CA ASP A 10 13.86 -15.50 -23.45
C ASP A 10 13.83 -15.80 -21.95
N ARG A 11 14.70 -16.73 -21.51
CA ARG A 11 14.86 -17.16 -20.11
C ARG A 11 15.33 -16.03 -19.17
N ARG A 12 14.54 -14.96 -18.97
CA ARG A 12 14.74 -13.92 -17.95
C ARG A 12 16.19 -13.39 -17.87
N LEU A 13 16.87 -13.31 -19.00
CA LEU A 13 18.23 -12.77 -19.10
C LEU A 13 18.26 -11.90 -20.35
N ASN A 14 17.96 -10.62 -20.18
CA ASN A 14 18.79 -9.63 -20.83
C ASN A 14 19.60 -8.97 -19.71
N GLU A 15 20.79 -9.52 -19.57
CA GLU A 15 22.05 -8.96 -19.10
C GLU A 15 22.05 -7.92 -17.97
N TYR A 16 22.90 -8.21 -16.99
CA TYR A 16 23.36 -7.31 -15.95
C TYR A 16 23.84 -5.97 -16.54
N ASP A 17 22.98 -4.96 -16.54
CA ASP A 17 23.42 -3.56 -16.56
C ASP A 17 23.95 -3.17 -15.16
N THR A 18 24.95 -3.91 -14.71
CA THR A 18 25.81 -3.54 -13.58
C THR A 18 27.27 -3.72 -14.01
N HIS A 19 27.62 -3.26 -15.21
CA HIS A 19 29.02 -2.97 -15.51
C HIS A 19 29.38 -1.68 -14.76
N PRO A 20 30.43 -1.66 -13.91
CA PRO A 20 30.83 -0.47 -13.15
C PRO A 20 31.26 0.71 -14.03
N ASP A 21 31.46 0.50 -15.34
CA ASP A 21 31.80 1.54 -16.31
C ASP A 21 30.56 2.26 -16.91
N TYR A 22 29.33 1.86 -16.59
CA TYR A 22 28.09 2.54 -17.01
C TYR A 22 27.51 3.50 -15.96
N LEU A 23 28.21 3.72 -14.85
CA LEU A 23 27.78 4.65 -13.80
C LEU A 23 27.83 6.14 -14.21
N ASP A 24 28.50 6.49 -15.31
CA ASP A 24 28.76 7.88 -15.72
C ASP A 24 27.98 8.35 -16.97
N THR A 25 27.13 7.49 -17.56
CA THR A 25 26.18 7.90 -18.59
C THR A 25 24.77 7.80 -18.05
N PRO A 26 24.05 8.90 -17.81
CA PRO A 26 22.63 8.83 -17.49
C PRO A 26 21.96 8.12 -18.68
N PHE A 27 21.36 6.94 -18.45
CA PHE A 27 20.38 6.44 -19.38
C PHE A 27 19.36 7.56 -19.56
N GLN A 28 19.30 8.16 -20.74
CA GLN A 28 18.23 9.10 -21.08
C GLN A 28 16.95 8.26 -21.09
N ILE A 29 16.25 8.26 -19.96
CA ILE A 29 14.91 7.73 -19.88
C ILE A 29 14.07 8.64 -20.77
N ASP A 30 13.58 8.11 -21.88
CA ASP A 30 12.50 8.76 -22.62
C ASP A 30 11.25 8.66 -21.73
N GLU A 31 11.09 9.65 -20.85
CA GLU A 31 9.96 9.71 -19.94
C GLU A 31 8.64 9.70 -20.70
N GLU A 32 8.59 10.23 -21.92
CA GLU A 32 7.38 10.24 -22.75
C GLU A 32 7.00 8.82 -23.18
N GLU A 33 7.97 8.00 -23.59
CA GLU A 33 7.74 6.59 -23.91
C GLU A 33 7.27 5.80 -22.68
N VAL A 34 7.94 5.95 -21.53
CA VAL A 34 7.56 5.26 -20.28
C VAL A 34 6.17 5.69 -19.80
N LEU A 35 5.88 7.00 -19.82
CA LEU A 35 4.59 7.57 -19.41
C LEU A 35 3.45 6.99 -20.24
N SER A 36 3.63 6.89 -21.56
CA SER A 36 2.63 6.31 -22.45
C SER A 36 2.26 4.87 -22.08
N LEU A 37 3.24 4.09 -21.59
CA LEU A 37 3.06 2.71 -21.15
C LEU A 37 2.38 2.58 -19.79
N LEU A 38 2.24 3.67 -19.02
CA LEU A 38 1.56 3.63 -17.72
C LEU A 38 0.05 3.50 -17.88
N TYR A 39 -0.53 4.17 -18.88
CA TYR A 39 -1.98 4.25 -19.07
C TYR A 39 -2.52 3.58 -20.35
N ASN A 40 -1.66 3.15 -21.28
CA ASN A 40 -2.07 2.33 -22.42
C ASN A 40 -1.88 0.83 -22.15
N PRO A 41 -2.56 -0.10 -22.85
CA PRO A 41 -2.21 -1.52 -22.80
C PRO A 41 -0.73 -1.74 -23.14
N LEU A 42 -0.06 -2.66 -22.43
CA LEU A 42 1.33 -2.99 -22.75
C LEU A 42 1.40 -3.65 -24.14
N PRO A 43 2.27 -3.19 -25.06
CA PRO A 43 2.50 -3.84 -26.35
C PRO A 43 2.96 -5.28 -26.15
N HIS A 44 2.84 -6.16 -27.14
CA HIS A 44 3.28 -7.56 -27.01
C HIS A 44 4.79 -7.68 -26.74
N ASP A 45 5.56 -6.93 -27.52
CA ASP A 45 7.00 -6.77 -27.33
C ASP A 45 7.23 -5.50 -26.51
N LEU A 46 7.83 -5.64 -25.33
CA LEU A 46 8.11 -4.47 -24.48
C LEU A 46 9.31 -3.72 -25.04
N PRO A 47 9.25 -2.38 -25.13
CA PRO A 47 10.42 -1.61 -25.51
C PRO A 47 11.54 -1.72 -24.47
N THR A 48 12.75 -1.34 -24.90
CA THR A 48 13.94 -1.29 -24.05
C THR A 48 13.92 -0.02 -23.21
N VAL A 49 12.99 0.06 -22.27
CA VAL A 49 12.84 1.16 -21.31
C VAL A 49 13.01 0.66 -19.87
N HIS A 50 13.20 1.58 -18.93
CA HIS A 50 13.21 1.26 -17.50
C HIS A 50 11.81 0.86 -17.02
N LYS A 51 11.65 -0.38 -16.55
CA LYS A 51 10.33 -1.00 -16.27
C LYS A 51 9.92 -0.94 -14.81
N ASP A 52 10.75 -0.41 -13.92
CA ASP A 52 10.49 -0.47 -12.47
C ASP A 52 9.20 0.26 -12.13
N LEU A 53 8.99 1.44 -12.72
CA LEU A 53 7.74 2.21 -12.55
C LEU A 53 6.51 1.42 -13.03
N LEU A 54 6.62 0.67 -14.12
CA LEU A 54 5.55 -0.21 -14.61
C LEU A 54 5.27 -1.37 -13.64
N ILE A 55 6.31 -1.94 -13.02
CA ILE A 55 6.17 -2.99 -12.00
C ILE A 55 5.47 -2.42 -10.76
N LEU A 56 5.93 -1.26 -10.27
CA LEU A 56 5.36 -0.59 -9.10
C LEU A 56 3.90 -0.23 -9.31
N LEU A 57 3.55 0.37 -10.45
CA LEU A 57 2.16 0.72 -10.78
C LEU A 57 1.27 -0.50 -10.93
N ALA A 58 1.77 -1.57 -11.57
CA ALA A 58 1.00 -2.80 -11.70
C ALA A 58 0.71 -3.45 -10.33
N ALA A 59 1.67 -3.40 -9.40
CA ALA A 59 1.45 -3.84 -8.02
C ALA A 59 0.51 -2.90 -7.25
N PHE A 60 0.71 -1.58 -7.39
CA PHE A 60 -0.07 -0.55 -6.69
C PHE A 60 -1.54 -0.62 -7.09
N TYR A 61 -1.84 -0.62 -8.39
CA TYR A 61 -3.18 -0.71 -8.97
C TYR A 61 -3.66 -2.14 -9.19
N ASP A 62 -3.04 -3.12 -8.53
CA ASP A 62 -3.59 -4.48 -8.46
C ASP A 62 -3.84 -5.14 -9.84
N ASP A 63 -3.07 -4.75 -10.86
CA ASP A 63 -3.14 -5.27 -12.22
C ASP A 63 -2.36 -6.59 -12.31
N ILE A 64 -3.10 -7.69 -12.13
CA ILE A 64 -2.58 -9.06 -12.15
C ILE A 64 -1.79 -9.34 -13.42
N ASP A 65 -2.32 -8.98 -14.59
CA ASP A 65 -1.73 -9.36 -15.88
C ASP A 65 -0.45 -8.58 -16.14
N ARG A 66 -0.44 -7.26 -15.90
CA ARG A 66 0.77 -6.44 -16.01
C ARG A 66 1.82 -6.88 -15.00
N TYR A 67 1.43 -7.08 -13.74
CA TYR A 67 2.38 -7.43 -12.69
C TYR A 67 2.99 -8.82 -12.93
N ALA A 68 2.17 -9.81 -13.29
CA ALA A 68 2.64 -11.15 -13.62
C ALA A 68 3.62 -11.16 -14.80
N ARG A 69 3.37 -10.30 -15.80
CA ARG A 69 4.20 -10.17 -17.00
C ARG A 69 5.51 -9.41 -16.75
N LEU A 70 5.50 -8.40 -15.87
CA LEU A 70 6.63 -7.49 -15.66
C LEU A 70 7.53 -7.88 -14.47
N ARG A 71 7.01 -8.54 -13.44
CA ARG A 71 7.75 -8.84 -12.21
C ARG A 71 9.06 -9.59 -12.50
N ARG A 72 10.12 -9.22 -11.80
CA ARG A 72 11.47 -9.81 -11.92
C ARG A 72 11.74 -10.80 -10.78
N PRO A 73 12.71 -11.72 -10.92
CA PRO A 73 13.10 -12.62 -9.82
C PRO A 73 13.52 -11.91 -8.53
N CYS A 74 14.20 -10.76 -8.65
CA CYS A 74 14.49 -9.88 -7.53
C CYS A 74 13.48 -8.73 -7.51
N GLN A 75 13.03 -8.34 -6.32
CA GLN A 75 12.11 -7.21 -6.18
C GLN A 75 12.81 -5.89 -6.49
N VAL A 76 12.10 -4.97 -7.13
CA VAL A 76 12.59 -3.59 -7.30
C VAL A 76 12.38 -2.80 -6.01
N ARG A 77 13.07 -1.66 -5.87
CA ARG A 77 12.88 -0.76 -4.72
C ARG A 77 11.41 -0.36 -4.63
N SER A 78 10.86 -0.38 -3.42
CA SER A 78 9.46 -0.03 -3.12
C SER A 78 8.37 -0.99 -3.63
N GLU A 79 8.74 -2.14 -4.21
CA GLU A 79 7.77 -3.13 -4.72
C GLU A 79 6.89 -3.71 -3.60
N ILE A 80 7.46 -3.96 -2.41
CA ILE A 80 6.71 -4.53 -1.29
C ILE A 80 5.62 -3.59 -0.77
N GLN A 81 5.88 -2.28 -0.73
CA GLN A 81 4.93 -1.23 -0.38
C GLN A 81 3.73 -1.28 -1.33
N CYS A 82 4.00 -1.27 -2.64
CA CYS A 82 2.97 -1.32 -3.67
C CYS A 82 2.17 -2.63 -3.62
N LEU A 83 2.84 -3.76 -3.38
CA LEU A 83 2.20 -5.06 -3.19
C LEU A 83 1.26 -5.07 -1.98
N VAL A 84 1.71 -4.56 -0.82
CA VAL A 84 0.85 -4.46 0.37
C VAL A 84 -0.39 -3.65 0.03
N ARG A 85 -0.23 -2.44 -0.53
CA ARG A 85 -1.36 -1.58 -0.93
C ARG A 85 -2.30 -2.29 -1.89
N GLY A 86 -1.81 -2.89 -2.96
CA GLY A 86 -2.64 -3.59 -3.94
C GLY A 86 -3.39 -4.77 -3.32
N ILE A 87 -2.73 -5.57 -2.48
CA ILE A 87 -3.34 -6.73 -1.80
C ILE A 87 -4.48 -6.30 -0.86
N TYR A 88 -4.28 -5.21 -0.10
CA TYR A 88 -5.32 -4.68 0.78
C TYR A 88 -6.57 -4.21 0.02
N ASN A 89 -6.38 -3.64 -1.18
CA ASN A 89 -7.46 -3.01 -1.92
C ASN A 89 -8.19 -3.96 -2.90
N ASN A 90 -7.57 -5.07 -3.33
CA ASN A 90 -8.18 -5.98 -4.30
C ASN A 90 -8.15 -7.46 -3.86
N THR A 91 -9.34 -8.04 -3.69
CA THR A 91 -9.53 -9.45 -3.31
C THR A 91 -8.98 -10.43 -4.35
N MET A 92 -9.15 -10.17 -5.64
CA MET A 92 -8.67 -11.06 -6.71
C MET A 92 -7.14 -11.04 -6.76
N PHE A 93 -6.52 -9.88 -6.60
CA PHE A 93 -5.07 -9.76 -6.52
C PHE A 93 -4.52 -10.47 -5.29
N ALA A 94 -5.12 -10.26 -4.10
CA ALA A 94 -4.76 -10.99 -2.89
C ALA A 94 -4.88 -12.52 -3.06
N LYS A 95 -5.94 -13.00 -3.71
CA LYS A 95 -6.12 -14.42 -4.03
C LYS A 95 -5.02 -14.92 -4.96
N TRP A 96 -4.73 -14.19 -6.04
CA TRP A 96 -3.66 -14.54 -6.98
C TRP A 96 -2.30 -14.61 -6.29
N CYS A 97 -1.93 -13.60 -5.49
CA CYS A 97 -0.71 -13.56 -4.69
C CYS A 97 -0.62 -14.78 -3.75
N SER A 98 -1.73 -15.15 -3.11
CA SER A 98 -1.78 -16.28 -2.18
C SER A 98 -1.59 -17.67 -2.80
N LEU A 99 -1.64 -17.77 -4.14
CA LEU A 99 -1.48 -19.01 -4.90
C LEU A 99 -0.08 -19.13 -5.52
N GLN A 100 0.76 -18.09 -5.40
CA GLN A 100 2.11 -18.10 -5.97
C GLN A 100 3.02 -19.02 -5.16
N THR A 101 3.92 -19.73 -5.84
CA THR A 101 4.87 -20.65 -5.20
C THR A 101 6.09 -19.94 -4.60
N ASP A 102 6.29 -18.67 -4.96
CA ASP A 102 7.32 -17.78 -4.40
C ASP A 102 6.80 -17.20 -3.07
N ASN A 103 6.81 -18.04 -2.03
CA ASN A 103 6.17 -17.74 -0.73
C ASN A 103 6.75 -16.53 0.00
N ASP A 104 8.01 -16.17 -0.28
CA ASP A 104 8.70 -15.11 0.45
C ASP A 104 8.53 -13.72 -0.19
N ARG A 105 8.12 -13.66 -1.47
CA ARG A 105 7.85 -12.39 -2.16
C ARG A 105 6.64 -11.65 -1.62
N PHE A 106 5.58 -12.39 -1.28
CA PHE A 106 4.27 -11.79 -1.00
C PHE A 106 4.03 -11.63 0.50
N PRO A 107 3.61 -10.44 0.95
CA PRO A 107 3.40 -10.16 2.37
C PRO A 107 2.18 -10.94 2.88
N LYS A 108 2.41 -12.06 3.55
CA LYS A 108 1.36 -12.95 4.07
C LYS A 108 0.42 -12.24 5.03
N SER A 109 0.93 -11.30 5.84
CA SER A 109 0.10 -10.48 6.72
C SER A 109 -0.92 -9.63 5.95
N ALA A 110 -0.53 -9.01 4.83
CA ALA A 110 -1.45 -8.27 3.98
C ALA A 110 -2.50 -9.18 3.33
N ILE A 111 -2.09 -10.37 2.87
CA ILE A 111 -3.01 -11.37 2.31
C ILE A 111 -4.03 -11.77 3.38
N ASN A 112 -3.56 -12.12 4.58
CA ASN A 112 -4.42 -12.48 5.70
C ASN A 112 -5.37 -11.33 6.08
N ALA A 113 -4.90 -10.07 6.05
CA ALA A 113 -5.75 -8.90 6.30
C ALA A 113 -6.93 -8.84 5.34
N ARG A 114 -6.66 -8.92 4.03
CA ARG A 114 -7.69 -8.88 3.00
C ARG A 114 -8.70 -10.02 3.15
N PHE A 115 -8.23 -11.22 3.48
CA PHE A 115 -9.10 -12.38 3.68
C PHE A 115 -9.98 -12.23 4.93
N ILE A 116 -9.44 -11.72 6.04
CA ILE A 116 -10.22 -11.39 7.26
C ILE A 116 -11.31 -10.36 6.94
N MET A 117 -10.99 -9.30 6.19
CA MET A 117 -11.97 -8.28 5.75
C MET A 117 -13.10 -8.87 4.90
N ASN A 118 -12.80 -9.90 4.10
CA ASN A 118 -13.79 -10.64 3.33
C ASN A 118 -14.57 -11.69 4.18
N GLY A 119 -14.22 -11.86 5.46
CA GLY A 119 -14.83 -12.83 6.37
C GLY A 119 -14.26 -14.24 6.29
N ASP A 120 -13.15 -14.45 5.58
CA ASP A 120 -12.47 -15.75 5.50
C ASP A 120 -11.36 -15.86 6.55
N LEU A 121 -11.60 -16.70 7.55
CA LEU A 121 -10.66 -17.00 8.63
C LEU A 121 -9.92 -18.34 8.43
N SER A 122 -10.10 -19.03 7.30
CA SER A 122 -9.53 -20.37 7.05
C SER A 122 -8.01 -20.43 7.15
N ARG A 123 -7.33 -19.28 6.95
CA ARG A 123 -5.86 -19.12 7.04
C ARG A 123 -5.37 -18.78 8.44
N ILE A 124 -6.27 -18.42 9.35
CA ILE A 124 -5.93 -18.00 10.71
C ILE A 124 -6.19 -19.17 11.66
N THR A 125 -5.09 -19.75 12.14
CA THR A 125 -5.09 -20.84 13.13
C THR A 125 -4.29 -20.40 14.36
N PRO A 126 -4.42 -21.13 15.49
CA PRO A 126 -3.59 -20.86 16.68
C PRO A 126 -2.07 -20.90 16.39
N GLU A 127 -1.65 -21.62 15.35
CA GLU A 127 -0.25 -21.81 14.95
C GLU A 127 0.24 -20.79 13.92
N THR A 128 -0.62 -19.91 13.38
CA THR A 128 -0.20 -18.87 12.43
C THR A 128 0.92 -18.02 13.05
N PRO A 129 2.07 -17.82 12.39
CA PRO A 129 3.15 -17.02 12.96
C PRO A 129 2.72 -15.57 13.22
N ASN A 130 3.21 -14.96 14.31
CA ASN A 130 2.83 -13.59 14.67
C ASN A 130 3.19 -12.56 13.58
N GLY A 131 4.29 -12.77 12.84
CA GLY A 131 4.65 -11.92 11.69
C GLY A 131 3.70 -12.02 10.50
N GLU A 132 2.83 -13.04 10.47
CA GLU A 132 1.80 -13.22 9.44
C GLU A 132 0.41 -12.73 9.91
N LEU A 133 0.28 -12.29 11.17
CA LEU A 133 -0.95 -11.70 11.65
C LEU A 133 -1.01 -10.19 11.31
N PRO A 134 -2.08 -9.73 10.68
CA PRO A 134 -2.25 -8.31 10.39
C PRO A 134 -2.75 -7.52 11.60
N TYR A 135 -2.31 -6.27 11.73
CA TYR A 135 -2.87 -5.34 12.71
C TYR A 135 -4.01 -4.52 12.09
N CYS A 136 -3.82 -3.94 10.89
CA CYS A 136 -4.87 -3.28 10.12
C CYS A 136 -5.79 -4.34 9.48
N ILE A 137 -6.99 -4.52 10.04
CA ILE A 137 -8.00 -5.47 9.53
C ILE A 137 -9.32 -4.79 9.16
N TRP A 138 -9.36 -3.46 9.07
CA TRP A 138 -10.59 -2.67 8.91
C TRP A 138 -10.65 -1.76 7.67
N TYR A 139 -9.57 -1.64 6.89
CA TYR A 139 -9.52 -0.78 5.70
C TYR A 139 -9.06 -1.54 4.46
N PRO A 140 -9.70 -1.41 3.28
CA PRO A 140 -10.78 -0.48 2.95
C PRO A 140 -12.17 -0.98 3.32
N THR A 141 -12.29 -2.16 3.92
CA THR A 141 -13.58 -2.76 4.28
C THR A 141 -13.53 -3.34 5.68
N ILE A 142 -14.50 -2.99 6.53
CA ILE A 142 -14.54 -3.46 7.91
C ILE A 142 -15.20 -4.85 7.97
N PRO A 143 -14.60 -5.85 8.64
CA PRO A 143 -15.21 -7.15 8.85
C PRO A 143 -16.54 -7.04 9.60
N ARG A 144 -17.42 -8.03 9.38
CA ARG A 144 -18.65 -8.15 10.19
C ARG A 144 -18.31 -8.50 11.63
N GLU A 145 -19.17 -8.07 12.56
CA GLU A 145 -19.01 -8.34 13.99
C GLU A 145 -18.80 -9.84 14.31
N SER A 146 -19.54 -10.74 13.65
CA SER A 146 -19.39 -12.18 13.84
C SER A 146 -18.01 -12.72 13.45
N VAL A 147 -17.37 -12.13 12.42
CA VAL A 147 -16.01 -12.48 12.01
C VAL A 147 -15.03 -12.05 13.08
N LEU A 148 -15.20 -10.86 13.65
CA LEU A 148 -14.35 -10.33 14.73
C LEU A 148 -14.44 -11.18 16.00
N ARG A 149 -15.64 -11.62 16.39
CA ARG A 149 -15.84 -12.55 17.52
C ARG A 149 -15.13 -13.88 17.31
N GLU A 150 -15.27 -14.46 16.12
CA GLU A 150 -14.60 -15.73 15.80
C GLU A 150 -13.09 -15.55 15.68
N LEU A 151 -12.61 -14.42 15.16
CA LEU A 151 -11.19 -14.09 15.11
C LEU A 151 -10.60 -14.00 16.52
N HIS A 152 -11.29 -13.33 17.45
CA HIS A 152 -10.89 -13.28 18.86
C HIS A 152 -10.81 -14.67 19.48
N ARG A 153 -11.78 -15.55 19.18
CA ARG A 153 -11.78 -16.94 19.67
C ARG A 153 -10.58 -17.75 19.16
N ARG A 154 -10.16 -17.55 17.91
CA ARG A 154 -9.01 -18.25 17.31
C ARG A 154 -7.67 -17.67 17.74
N ARG A 155 -7.60 -16.34 17.84
CA ARG A 155 -6.39 -15.55 18.09
C ARG A 155 -6.67 -14.42 19.08
N PRO A 156 -6.74 -14.72 20.39
CA PRO A 156 -6.95 -13.71 21.43
C PRO A 156 -5.84 -12.64 21.46
N ASP A 157 -4.65 -12.94 20.94
CA ASP A 157 -3.53 -12.01 20.80
C ASP A 157 -3.80 -10.89 19.78
N MET A 158 -4.72 -11.09 18.83
CA MET A 158 -5.17 -10.05 17.90
C MET A 158 -6.16 -9.05 18.52
N LYS A 159 -6.44 -9.15 19.83
CA LYS A 159 -7.39 -8.29 20.54
C LYS A 159 -7.22 -6.79 20.23
N PRO A 160 -6.01 -6.19 20.17
CA PRO A 160 -5.85 -4.79 19.81
C PRO A 160 -6.40 -4.43 18.42
N ALA A 161 -6.10 -5.26 17.42
CA ALA A 161 -6.59 -5.06 16.04
C ALA A 161 -8.13 -5.18 15.97
N ILE A 162 -8.69 -6.15 16.69
CA ILE A 162 -10.12 -6.39 16.76
C ILE A 162 -10.85 -5.24 17.46
N ALA A 163 -10.27 -4.71 18.54
CA ALA A 163 -10.84 -3.58 19.28
C ALA A 163 -10.95 -2.33 18.40
N ARG A 164 -9.89 -2.00 17.63
CA ARG A 164 -9.94 -0.89 16.66
C ARG A 164 -11.05 -1.09 15.64
N ALA A 165 -11.15 -2.27 15.05
CA ALA A 165 -12.23 -2.58 14.11
C ALA A 165 -13.62 -2.44 14.74
N CYS A 166 -13.80 -2.84 16.00
CA CYS A 166 -15.07 -2.69 16.73
C CYS A 166 -15.42 -1.22 16.98
N ILE A 167 -14.47 -0.40 17.43
CA ILE A 167 -14.68 1.03 17.65
C ILE A 167 -15.09 1.72 16.34
N LEU A 168 -14.36 1.41 15.25
CA LEU A 168 -14.59 1.98 13.93
C LEU A 168 -15.93 1.57 13.31
N ALA A 169 -16.46 0.40 13.66
CA ALA A 169 -17.78 -0.07 13.21
C ALA A 169 -18.90 0.11 14.24
N ASN A 170 -18.60 0.68 15.41
CA ASN A 170 -19.51 0.81 16.55
C ASN A 170 -20.11 -0.54 17.01
N TYR A 171 -19.29 -1.59 17.11
CA TYR A 171 -19.66 -2.92 17.63
C TYR A 171 -19.37 -3.02 19.14
N GLU A 172 -20.19 -2.34 19.94
CA GLU A 172 -20.06 -2.24 21.41
C GLU A 172 -19.99 -3.60 22.10
N ASP A 173 -20.96 -4.49 21.84
CA ASP A 173 -21.03 -5.80 22.50
C ASP A 173 -19.79 -6.68 22.27
N THR A 174 -19.17 -6.60 21.08
CA THR A 174 -17.93 -7.34 20.81
C THR A 174 -16.75 -6.68 21.48
N TYR A 175 -16.66 -5.34 21.45
CA TYR A 175 -15.61 -4.58 22.11
C TYR A 175 -15.57 -4.90 23.62
N ASP A 176 -16.71 -4.92 24.29
CA ASP A 176 -16.80 -5.20 25.72
C ASP A 176 -16.30 -6.61 26.06
N LEU A 177 -16.56 -7.57 25.17
CA LEU A 177 -16.10 -8.95 25.32
C LEU A 177 -14.57 -9.09 25.29
N LEU A 178 -13.88 -8.14 24.67
CA LEU A 178 -12.43 -8.22 24.49
C LEU A 178 -11.68 -7.93 25.80
N ASP A 179 -12.22 -7.08 26.68
CA ASP A 179 -11.47 -6.47 27.79
C ASP A 179 -10.08 -6.00 27.33
N VAL A 180 -10.07 -5.06 26.38
CA VAL A 180 -8.82 -4.53 25.80
C VAL A 180 -8.14 -3.54 26.74
N ASP A 181 -6.81 -3.56 26.73
CA ASP A 181 -6.01 -2.60 27.49
C ASP A 181 -5.85 -1.28 26.73
N PRO A 182 -5.74 -0.14 27.44
CA PRO A 182 -5.49 1.14 26.80
C PRO A 182 -4.18 1.15 26.01
N GLU A 183 -4.28 1.54 24.74
CA GLU A 183 -3.18 1.63 23.79
C GLU A 183 -3.36 2.88 22.94
N THR A 184 -2.27 3.59 22.59
CA THR A 184 -2.32 4.89 21.90
C THR A 184 -3.26 4.91 20.69
N ASN A 185 -3.17 3.90 19.82
CA ASN A 185 -4.01 3.81 18.61
C ASN A 185 -5.49 3.59 18.93
N ILE A 186 -5.80 2.70 19.89
CA ILE A 186 -7.17 2.40 20.32
C ILE A 186 -7.78 3.63 21.00
N MET A 187 -7.00 4.31 21.85
CA MET A 187 -7.39 5.57 22.49
C MET A 187 -7.71 6.65 21.46
N GLN A 188 -6.95 6.71 20.38
CA GLN A 188 -7.15 7.67 19.31
C GLN A 188 -8.46 7.40 18.56
N ASP A 189 -8.68 6.17 18.12
CA ASP A 189 -9.95 5.78 17.47
C ASP A 189 -11.16 6.00 18.40
N ALA A 190 -11.01 5.74 19.70
CA ALA A 190 -12.07 5.96 20.69
C ALA A 190 -12.42 7.43 20.89
N ARG A 191 -11.43 8.34 20.80
CA ARG A 191 -11.68 9.80 20.84
C ARG A 191 -12.42 10.29 19.60
N ASP A 192 -12.13 9.69 18.45
CA ASP A 192 -12.76 10.05 17.18
C ASP A 192 -14.15 9.39 17.02
N SER A 193 -14.48 8.40 17.86
CA SER A 193 -15.78 7.74 17.85
C SER A 193 -16.89 8.64 18.39
N ALA A 194 -18.05 8.61 17.72
CA ALA A 194 -19.26 9.27 18.20
C ALA A 194 -19.84 8.60 19.45
N ASN A 195 -19.49 7.34 19.71
CA ASN A 195 -19.93 6.62 20.90
C ASN A 195 -18.93 6.84 22.05
N PRO A 196 -19.32 7.55 23.12
CA PRO A 196 -18.42 7.88 24.21
C PRO A 196 -18.03 6.68 25.07
N HIS A 197 -18.75 5.56 24.97
CA HIS A 197 -18.51 4.34 25.74
C HIS A 197 -17.07 3.86 25.64
N TYR A 198 -16.53 3.77 24.42
CA TYR A 198 -15.17 3.28 24.18
C TYR A 198 -14.11 4.12 24.90
N LEU A 199 -14.23 5.45 24.82
CA LEU A 199 -13.26 6.33 25.44
C LEU A 199 -13.36 6.28 26.97
N GLN A 200 -14.58 6.25 27.50
CA GLN A 200 -14.82 6.18 28.95
C GLN A 200 -14.28 4.88 29.55
N ASP A 201 -14.54 3.74 28.91
CA ASP A 201 -14.03 2.42 29.33
C ASP A 201 -12.49 2.41 29.37
N LEU A 202 -11.83 2.85 28.30
CA LEU A 202 -10.37 2.88 28.26
C LEU A 202 -9.79 3.83 29.31
N GLN A 203 -10.37 5.03 29.47
CA GLN A 203 -9.94 6.00 30.48
C GLN A 203 -10.05 5.44 31.91
N ALA A 204 -11.12 4.71 32.21
CA ALA A 204 -11.30 4.06 33.50
C ALA A 204 -10.23 2.98 33.80
N LYS A 205 -9.68 2.34 32.75
CA LYS A 205 -8.63 1.32 32.88
C LYS A 205 -7.22 1.89 33.06
N ILE A 206 -6.95 3.12 32.59
CA ILE A 206 -5.60 3.74 32.64
C ILE A 206 -4.96 3.74 34.03
N PRO A 207 -5.64 4.14 35.13
CA PRO A 207 -5.01 4.19 36.45
C PRO A 207 -4.49 2.84 36.95
N HIS A 208 -5.08 1.74 36.47
CA HIS A 208 -4.77 0.39 36.95
C HIS A 208 -3.89 -0.40 35.98
N ARG A 209 -4.03 -0.15 34.67
CA ARG A 209 -3.35 -0.94 33.61
C ARG A 209 -2.30 -0.14 32.84
N GLY A 210 -2.27 1.18 33.01
CA GLY A 210 -1.45 2.08 32.20
C GLY A 210 -1.99 2.25 30.78
N CYS A 211 -1.19 2.87 29.92
CA CYS A 211 -1.47 3.01 28.50
C CYS A 211 -0.22 2.67 27.70
N LYS A 212 -0.31 1.68 26.80
CA LYS A 212 0.80 1.28 25.93
C LYS A 212 0.97 2.26 24.78
N ALA A 213 2.21 2.72 24.56
CA ALA A 213 2.59 3.51 23.39
C ALA A 213 3.25 2.64 22.31
N PHE A 214 3.09 3.03 21.04
CA PHE A 214 3.90 2.52 19.94
C PHE A 214 4.95 3.53 19.54
N SER A 215 6.13 3.03 19.19
CA SER A 215 7.14 3.85 18.54
C SER A 215 6.71 4.13 17.08
N PRO A 216 7.02 5.32 16.55
CA PRO A 216 6.98 5.58 15.11
C PRO A 216 7.82 4.53 14.35
N GLY A 217 7.37 4.13 13.16
CA GLY A 217 8.03 3.14 12.31
C GLY A 217 7.78 1.68 12.70
N THR A 218 6.78 1.39 13.53
CA THR A 218 6.43 0.00 13.90
C THR A 218 5.39 -0.59 12.97
N VAL A 219 5.35 -1.91 12.83
CA VAL A 219 4.32 -2.63 12.03
C VAL A 219 2.88 -2.43 12.52
N HIS A 220 2.69 -1.82 13.69
CA HIS A 220 1.39 -1.48 14.27
C HIS A 220 1.03 -0.01 14.06
N GLU A 221 1.90 0.76 13.40
CA GLU A 221 1.58 2.10 12.95
C GLU A 221 0.53 2.01 11.84
N VAL A 222 -0.64 2.58 12.11
CA VAL A 222 -1.76 2.64 11.19
C VAL A 222 -2.47 3.96 11.44
N ALA A 223 -2.77 4.67 10.35
CA ALA A 223 -3.39 5.98 10.35
C ALA A 223 -4.72 6.00 11.13
N ARG A 224 -5.10 7.18 11.61
CA ARG A 224 -6.44 7.41 12.16
C ARG A 224 -7.47 7.27 11.05
N ARG A 225 -8.72 6.93 11.37
CA ARG A 225 -9.78 6.80 10.35
C ARG A 225 -9.92 8.05 9.48
N SER A 226 -9.82 9.23 10.09
CA SER A 226 -9.89 10.52 9.38
C SER A 226 -8.74 10.73 8.40
N GLU A 227 -7.63 10.04 8.58
CA GLU A 227 -6.42 10.08 7.74
C GLU A 227 -6.35 8.90 6.75
N MET A 228 -7.36 8.01 6.74
CA MET A 228 -7.45 6.90 5.79
C MET A 228 -8.10 7.30 4.46
N PHE A 229 -8.26 8.60 4.20
CA PHE A 229 -8.64 9.12 2.89
C PHE A 229 -7.38 9.62 2.18
N GLU A 230 -7.11 9.07 1.00
CA GLU A 230 -5.98 9.53 0.17
C GLU A 230 -6.29 10.92 -0.39
N HIS A 231 -5.36 11.85 -0.23
CA HIS A 231 -5.40 13.16 -0.88
C HIS A 231 -4.50 13.14 -2.14
N PRO A 232 -4.88 13.78 -3.24
CA PRO A 232 -3.99 13.94 -4.38
C PRO A 232 -2.79 14.80 -3.99
N SER A 233 -1.63 14.53 -4.60
CA SER A 233 -0.46 15.41 -4.45
C SER A 233 -0.80 16.80 -4.97
N CYS A 234 -0.37 17.84 -4.27
CA CYS A 234 -0.24 19.18 -4.83
C CYS A 234 1.13 19.40 -5.49
N TRP A 235 2.08 18.50 -5.29
CA TRP A 235 3.42 18.57 -5.84
C TRP A 235 3.54 17.77 -7.14
N LEU A 236 3.82 18.47 -8.23
CA LEU A 236 4.16 17.90 -9.54
C LEU A 236 5.68 17.72 -9.62
N PRO A 237 6.20 16.47 -9.64
CA PRO A 237 7.64 16.23 -9.78
C PRO A 237 8.17 16.72 -11.13
N SER A 238 9.46 17.12 -11.17
CA SER A 238 10.15 17.45 -12.42
C SER A 238 10.61 16.22 -13.20
N ARG A 239 10.73 15.05 -12.54
CA ARG A 239 11.09 13.76 -13.14
C ARG A 239 10.36 12.62 -12.43
N PHE A 240 9.87 11.66 -13.21
CA PHE A 240 9.16 10.49 -12.66
C PHE A 240 10.08 9.30 -12.38
N ALA A 241 11.25 9.27 -13.03
CA ALA A 241 12.23 8.20 -12.84
C ALA A 241 12.82 8.18 -11.42
N ASP A 242 12.82 9.34 -10.75
CA ASP A 242 13.37 9.53 -9.42
C ASP A 242 12.32 9.33 -8.31
N GLU A 243 11.02 9.20 -8.65
CA GLU A 243 9.97 8.93 -7.66
C GLU A 243 10.06 7.47 -7.20
N ASP A 244 10.40 7.27 -5.93
CA ASP A 244 10.13 6.01 -5.26
C ASP A 244 8.70 6.02 -4.72
N ALA A 245 8.00 4.89 -4.81
CA ALA A 245 6.67 4.75 -4.21
C ALA A 245 6.67 4.82 -2.66
N GLN A 246 7.81 5.19 -2.04
CA GLN A 246 7.92 5.51 -0.62
C GLN A 246 7.50 6.97 -0.44
N GLY A 247 6.21 7.19 -0.16
CA GLY A 247 5.76 8.53 0.19
C GLY A 247 6.21 8.91 1.59
N ASP A 248 6.84 10.08 1.69
CA ASP A 248 6.82 10.88 2.91
C ASP A 248 5.36 11.25 3.23
N SER A 249 4.96 10.97 4.47
CA SER A 249 3.75 11.38 5.21
C SER A 249 2.32 11.19 4.66
N ASP A 250 2.08 11.17 3.34
CA ASP A 250 0.72 11.44 2.81
C ASP A 250 -0.04 10.21 2.28
N GLY A 251 0.57 9.02 2.32
CA GLY A 251 -0.07 7.75 1.92
C GLY A 251 -0.73 7.01 3.09
N ILE A 252 -1.68 6.12 2.78
CA ILE A 252 -2.29 5.25 3.81
C ILE A 252 -1.26 4.24 4.32
N ILE A 253 -1.16 4.12 5.65
CA ILE A 253 -0.28 3.19 6.33
C ILE A 253 -0.97 1.84 6.53
N TYR A 254 -0.40 0.79 5.95
CA TYR A 254 -0.84 -0.61 6.05
C TYR A 254 0.19 -1.43 6.85
N ASN A 255 -0.02 -1.58 8.16
CA ASN A 255 0.92 -2.28 9.05
C ASN A 255 2.37 -1.74 8.93
N GLY A 256 2.54 -0.42 8.98
CA GLY A 256 3.84 0.25 8.77
C GLY A 256 4.32 0.36 7.32
N TRP A 257 3.57 -0.13 6.33
CA TRP A 257 3.90 0.03 4.91
C TRP A 257 3.09 1.15 4.28
N ILE A 258 3.77 2.06 3.59
CA ILE A 258 3.16 3.19 2.88
C ILE A 258 3.55 3.09 1.42
N ALA A 259 2.55 3.17 0.53
CA ALA A 259 2.77 3.33 -0.90
C ALA A 259 2.08 4.61 -1.35
N ASN A 260 2.82 5.53 -1.95
CA ASN A 260 2.28 6.77 -2.50
C ASN A 260 2.80 6.96 -3.93
N ILE A 261 1.89 7.17 -4.88
CA ILE A 261 2.19 7.47 -6.29
C ILE A 261 1.43 8.72 -6.76
N SER A 262 0.99 9.56 -5.82
CA SER A 262 0.10 10.69 -6.11
C SER A 262 0.78 11.78 -6.94
N GLY A 263 2.11 11.96 -6.80
CA GLY A 263 2.92 12.80 -7.69
C GLY A 263 2.88 12.31 -9.14
N LEU A 264 3.13 11.03 -9.37
CA LEU A 264 2.95 10.39 -10.66
C LEU A 264 1.53 10.50 -11.22
N GLN A 265 0.49 10.30 -10.40
CA GLN A 265 -0.91 10.46 -10.81
C GLN A 265 -1.20 11.88 -11.29
N LEU A 266 -0.75 12.88 -10.53
CA LEU A 266 -0.85 14.28 -10.92
C LEU A 266 -0.11 14.52 -12.24
N GLY A 267 1.11 14.00 -12.35
CA GLY A 267 1.95 14.08 -13.55
C GLY A 267 1.29 13.51 -14.80
N VAL A 268 0.62 12.37 -14.71
CA VAL A 268 -0.13 11.78 -15.82
C VAL A 268 -1.39 12.62 -16.16
N SER A 269 -1.96 13.32 -15.18
CA SER A 269 -3.21 14.07 -15.34
C SER A 269 -3.05 15.48 -15.91
N VAL A 270 -1.91 16.13 -15.68
CA VAL A 270 -1.66 17.51 -16.16
C VAL A 270 -1.34 17.56 -17.67
N PRO A 271 -1.64 18.67 -18.36
CA PRO A 271 -1.28 18.84 -19.77
C PRO A 271 0.23 18.77 -20.02
N ASP A 272 0.64 18.28 -21.19
CA ASP A 272 2.06 18.14 -21.57
C ASP A 272 2.83 19.46 -21.51
N THR A 273 2.19 20.57 -21.87
CA THR A 273 2.80 21.91 -21.79
C THR A 273 3.16 22.29 -20.36
N PHE A 274 2.34 21.88 -19.40
CA PHE A 274 2.55 22.18 -17.99
C PHE A 274 3.63 21.28 -17.38
N ARG A 275 3.63 20.00 -17.74
CA ARG A 275 4.72 19.07 -17.39
C ARG A 275 6.08 19.53 -17.93
N LYS A 276 6.15 20.00 -19.18
CA LYS A 276 7.40 20.55 -19.75
C LYS A 276 7.90 21.77 -18.97
N HIS A 277 7.00 22.64 -18.54
CA HIS A 277 7.37 23.77 -17.67
C HIS A 277 7.94 23.31 -16.32
N ALA A 278 7.34 22.29 -15.70
CA ALA A 278 7.85 21.70 -14.45
C ALA A 278 9.24 21.05 -14.61
N MET A 279 9.48 20.42 -15.77
CA MET A 279 10.78 19.87 -16.15
C MET A 279 11.83 20.97 -16.34
N GLU A 280 11.47 22.09 -16.99
CA GLU A 280 12.35 23.24 -17.20
C GLU A 280 12.74 23.95 -15.91
N ASP A 281 11.81 24.07 -14.96
CA ASP A 281 12.08 24.62 -13.62
C ASP A 281 13.07 23.72 -12.83
N GLY A 282 13.07 22.41 -13.14
CA GLY A 282 13.99 21.42 -12.60
C GLY A 282 13.72 21.02 -11.14
N LYS A 283 12.94 21.80 -10.40
CA LYS A 283 12.58 21.52 -9.00
C LYS A 283 11.19 20.92 -8.83
N GLY A 284 10.33 20.96 -9.85
CA GLY A 284 8.92 20.57 -9.73
C GLY A 284 8.04 21.76 -9.38
N VAL A 285 6.72 21.59 -9.47
CA VAL A 285 5.74 22.67 -9.34
C VAL A 285 4.74 22.36 -8.23
N ASP A 286 4.52 23.34 -7.36
CA ASP A 286 3.44 23.33 -6.37
C ASP A 286 2.15 23.86 -7.01
N MET A 287 1.17 22.96 -7.19
CA MET A 287 -0.11 23.24 -7.84
C MET A 287 -0.95 24.23 -7.05
N ASP A 288 -0.89 24.23 -5.72
CA ASP A 288 -1.68 25.16 -4.90
C ASP A 288 -1.15 26.58 -5.12
N ARG A 289 0.18 26.77 -5.08
CA ARG A 289 0.81 28.05 -5.41
C ARG A 289 0.53 28.50 -6.84
N TYR A 290 0.51 27.55 -7.79
CA TYR A 290 0.17 27.86 -9.17
C TYR A 290 -1.26 28.40 -9.28
N TYR A 291 -2.24 27.78 -8.62
CA TYR A 291 -3.62 28.27 -8.64
C TYR A 291 -3.80 29.60 -7.89
N GLU A 292 -3.12 29.79 -6.76
CA GLU A 292 -3.13 31.05 -6.01
C GLU A 292 -2.61 32.23 -6.85
N SER A 293 -1.72 31.99 -7.82
CA SER A 293 -1.22 33.04 -8.72
C SER A 293 -2.28 33.67 -9.62
N PHE A 294 -3.41 32.98 -9.87
CA PHE A 294 -4.53 33.51 -10.66
C PHE A 294 -5.54 34.29 -9.82
N ALA A 295 -5.43 34.25 -8.49
CA ALA A 295 -6.35 34.95 -7.59
C ALA A 295 -5.97 36.43 -7.37
N GLY A 296 -4.94 36.93 -8.07
CA GLY A 296 -4.45 38.31 -8.02
C GLY A 296 -5.08 39.26 -9.04
#